data_AF-A0A1A8MC00-F1
#
_entry.id   AF-A0A1A8MC00-F1
#
_cell.length_a   1.000
_cell.length_b   1.000
_cell.length_c   1.000
_cell.angle_alpha   90.00
_cell.angle_beta   90.00
_cell.angle_gamma   90.00
#
_symmetry.space_group_name_H-M   'P 1'
#
loop_
_entity.id
_entity.type
_entity.pdbx_description
1 polymer ?
#
loop_
_entity_poly.entity_id
_entity_poly.type
_entity_poly.pdbx_seq_one_letter_code
_entity_poly.pdbx_strand_id
1 'polypeptide(L)'
;MAAALPPLSDSLVEKHLLCSICMETFTNPVTTSCGHTFCKKCLDLSMLYSDQMCPLCKKYFSKIPEVNIVLREVIQQIKVTKGQRSSGAVGEVLCDTCINPKLRAKKSCLMCLTSFC
;
A
#
# COMPACT_ATOMS: atom_id res chain seq x y z
N MET A 1 -6.73 31.11 16.90
CA MET A 1 -5.79 29.97 16.93
C MET A 1 -6.50 28.78 16.31
N ALA A 2 -6.30 28.51 15.02
CA ALA A 2 -6.89 27.36 14.37
C ALA A 2 -6.05 26.13 14.75
N ALA A 3 -6.64 25.23 15.54
CA ALA A 3 -6.05 23.92 15.77
C ALA A 3 -6.01 23.20 14.42
N ALA A 4 -4.82 23.09 13.82
CA ALA A 4 -4.61 22.18 12.71
C ALA A 4 -4.93 20.78 13.22
N LEU A 5 -6.02 20.19 12.70
CA LEU A 5 -6.34 18.79 12.89
C LEU A 5 -5.06 17.97 12.57
N PRO A 6 -4.64 17.04 13.44
CA PRO A 6 -3.56 16.12 13.09
C PRO A 6 -3.94 15.42 11.77
N PRO A 7 -3.00 15.24 10.82
CA PRO A 7 -3.30 14.52 9.59
C PRO A 7 -3.86 13.16 9.98
N LEU A 8 -5.13 12.92 9.61
CA LEU A 8 -5.81 11.65 9.81
C LEU A 8 -4.86 10.55 9.36
N SER A 9 -4.56 9.65 10.28
CA SER A 9 -3.53 8.63 10.18
C SER A 9 -3.60 7.89 8.85
N ASP A 10 -2.65 8.18 7.94
CA ASP A 10 -2.41 7.41 6.71
C ASP A 10 -2.45 5.89 6.99
N SER A 11 -1.96 5.50 8.17
CA SER A 11 -1.93 4.12 8.67
C SER A 11 -3.29 3.41 8.79
N LEU A 12 -4.40 4.10 9.09
CA LEU A 12 -5.68 3.39 9.32
C LEU A 12 -6.32 2.97 7.99
N VAL A 13 -6.32 3.86 6.99
CA VAL A 13 -6.88 3.58 5.66
C VAL A 13 -6.12 2.45 4.97
N GLU A 14 -4.80 2.41 5.13
CA GLU A 14 -3.95 1.36 4.55
C GLU A 14 -4.24 -0.04 5.04
N LYS A 15 -4.62 -0.19 6.31
CA LYS A 15 -5.00 -1.49 6.88
C LYS A 15 -6.23 -2.08 6.18
N HIS A 16 -7.10 -1.22 5.63
CA HIS A 16 -8.27 -1.64 4.86
C HIS A 16 -7.94 -1.95 3.39
N LEU A 17 -6.70 -1.69 2.93
CA LEU A 17 -6.26 -1.93 1.56
C LEU A 17 -5.43 -3.21 1.43
N LEU A 18 -5.58 -4.14 2.36
CA LEU A 18 -4.84 -5.41 2.41
C LEU A 18 -5.66 -6.58 1.87
N CYS A 19 -5.01 -7.43 1.11
CA CYS A 19 -5.57 -8.67 0.60
C CYS A 19 -5.59 -9.75 1.68
N SER A 20 -6.75 -10.32 1.98
CA SER A 20 -6.87 -11.37 3.00
C SER A 20 -6.20 -12.71 2.64
N ILE A 21 -5.67 -12.86 1.42
CA ILE A 21 -4.96 -14.07 0.96
C ILE A 21 -3.45 -13.90 1.14
N CYS A 22 -2.87 -12.86 0.55
CA CYS A 22 -1.42 -12.62 0.64
C CYS A 22 -1.01 -11.71 1.79
N MET A 23 -1.97 -11.12 2.52
CA MET A 23 -1.78 -10.16 3.62
C MET A 23 -1.03 -8.87 3.25
N GLU A 24 -0.81 -8.65 1.95
CA GLU A 24 -0.17 -7.46 1.39
C GLU A 24 -1.18 -6.47 0.83
N THR A 25 -0.74 -5.24 0.58
CA THR A 25 -1.56 -4.24 -0.12
C THR A 25 -2.04 -4.77 -1.47
N PHE A 26 -3.31 -4.50 -1.83
CA PHE A 26 -3.86 -5.05 -3.07
C PHE A 26 -3.02 -4.67 -4.30
N THR A 27 -2.75 -5.67 -5.14
CA THR A 27 -2.17 -5.52 -6.47
C THR A 27 -3.19 -5.96 -7.49
N ASN A 28 -3.59 -5.04 -8.37
CA ASN A 28 -4.72 -5.23 -9.29
C ASN A 28 -5.96 -5.75 -8.54
N PRO A 29 -6.54 -4.94 -7.63
CA PRO A 29 -7.66 -5.37 -6.79
C PRO A 29 -8.86 -5.79 -7.65
N VAL A 30 -9.48 -6.91 -7.30
CA VAL A 30 -10.69 -7.44 -7.94
C VAL A 30 -11.77 -7.51 -6.88
N THR A 31 -12.88 -6.81 -7.11
CA THR A 31 -14.04 -6.80 -6.20
C THR A 31 -15.08 -7.78 -6.74
N THR A 32 -15.38 -8.80 -5.95
CA THR A 32 -16.33 -9.85 -6.28
C THR A 32 -17.78 -9.37 -6.10
N SER A 33 -18.76 -10.06 -6.68
CA SER A 33 -20.19 -9.72 -6.53
C SER A 33 -20.69 -9.79 -5.09
N CYS A 34 -20.00 -10.54 -4.22
CA CYS A 34 -20.29 -10.58 -2.79
C CYS A 34 -19.68 -9.42 -1.98
N GLY A 35 -18.97 -8.49 -2.62
CA GLY A 35 -18.36 -7.30 -2.00
C GLY A 35 -16.94 -7.49 -1.49
N HIS A 36 -16.44 -8.72 -1.40
CA HIS A 36 -15.04 -8.97 -0.99
C HIS A 36 -14.06 -8.63 -2.11
N THR A 37 -12.90 -8.10 -1.73
CA THR A 37 -11.84 -7.69 -2.66
C THR A 37 -10.55 -8.50 -2.40
N PHE A 38 -9.86 -8.88 -3.47
CA PHE A 38 -8.60 -9.63 -3.44
C PHE A 38 -7.64 -9.11 -4.51
N CYS A 39 -6.34 -9.45 -4.44
CA CYS A 39 -5.46 -9.30 -5.59
C CYS A 39 -5.92 -10.23 -6.73
N LYS A 40 -5.88 -9.77 -7.98
CA LYS A 40 -6.26 -10.61 -9.13
C LYS A 40 -5.56 -11.97 -9.11
N LYS A 41 -4.23 -11.98 -8.95
CA LYS A 41 -3.44 -13.21 -8.90
C LYS A 41 -3.86 -14.15 -7.77
N CYS A 42 -4.15 -13.61 -6.59
CA CYS A 42 -4.58 -14.41 -5.44
C CYS A 42 -5.95 -15.04 -5.67
N LEU A 43 -6.87 -14.29 -6.28
CA LEU A 43 -8.19 -14.80 -6.61
C LEU A 43 -8.12 -15.85 -7.73
N ASP A 44 -7.36 -15.60 -8.80
CA ASP A 44 -7.15 -16.54 -9.90
C ASP A 44 -6.59 -17.88 -9.37
N LEU A 45 -5.57 -17.83 -8.49
CA LEU A 45 -5.01 -19.03 -7.86
C LEU A 45 -6.06 -19.75 -7.00
N SER A 46 -6.82 -19.03 -6.17
CA SER A 46 -7.86 -19.65 -5.36
C SER A 46 -8.92 -20.34 -6.22
N MET A 47 -9.30 -19.75 -7.35
CA MET A 47 -10.28 -20.32 -8.28
C MET A 47 -9.82 -21.62 -8.94
N LEU A 48 -8.50 -21.85 -9.05
CA LEU A 48 -7.97 -23.13 -9.54
C LEU A 48 -8.21 -24.28 -8.56
N TYR A 49 -8.33 -23.98 -7.26
CA TYR A 49 -8.46 -25.00 -6.20
C TYR A 49 -9.84 -25.02 -5.54
N SER A 50 -10.68 -24.02 -5.77
CA SER A 50 -12.00 -23.89 -5.15
C SER A 50 -13.01 -23.43 -6.19
N ASP A 51 -14.02 -24.26 -6.45
CA ASP A 51 -15.05 -24.20 -7.51
C ASP A 51 -15.71 -22.82 -7.72
N GLN A 52 -14.93 -21.83 -8.17
CA GLN A 52 -15.37 -20.45 -8.40
C GLN A 52 -16.11 -19.83 -7.20
N MET A 53 -15.59 -20.04 -5.99
CA MET A 53 -16.18 -19.50 -4.76
C MET A 53 -15.34 -18.38 -4.14
N CYS A 54 -16.01 -17.45 -3.47
CA CYS A 54 -15.36 -16.46 -2.63
C CYS A 54 -14.57 -17.15 -1.51
N PRO A 55 -13.26 -16.88 -1.35
CA PRO A 55 -12.45 -17.48 -0.30
C PRO A 55 -12.96 -17.20 1.12
N LEU A 56 -13.60 -16.04 1.32
CA LEU A 56 -14.07 -15.56 2.63
C LEU A 56 -15.49 -16.03 2.97
N CYS A 57 -16.46 -15.80 2.09
CA CYS A 57 -17.88 -16.07 2.38
C CYS A 57 -18.47 -17.26 1.64
N LYS A 58 -17.66 -17.97 0.83
CA LYS A 58 -18.04 -19.17 0.07
C LYS A 58 -19.19 -18.98 -0.93
N LYS A 59 -19.58 -17.74 -1.24
CA LYS A 59 -20.54 -17.46 -2.31
C LYS A 59 -19.92 -17.69 -3.68
N TYR A 60 -20.66 -18.34 -4.58
CA TYR A 60 -20.26 -18.53 -5.97
C TYR A 60 -20.18 -17.22 -6.74
N PHE A 61 -19.22 -17.14 -7.67
CA PHE A 61 -19.12 -16.01 -8.58
C PHE A 61 -20.14 -16.14 -9.70
N SER A 62 -20.96 -15.11 -9.87
CA SER A 62 -21.93 -15.03 -10.98
C SER A 62 -21.25 -14.74 -12.33
N LYS A 63 -20.08 -14.10 -12.28
CA LYS A 63 -19.21 -13.79 -13.43
C LYS A 63 -17.77 -13.71 -12.94
N ILE A 64 -16.81 -13.91 -13.84
CA ILE A 64 -15.40 -13.67 -13.53
C ILE A 64 -15.24 -12.19 -13.18
N PRO A 65 -14.79 -11.85 -11.97
CA PRO A 65 -14.72 -10.48 -11.52
C PRO A 65 -13.51 -9.76 -12.14
N GLU A 66 -13.73 -8.52 -12.56
CA GLU A 66 -12.75 -7.68 -13.23
C GLU A 66 -12.01 -6.79 -12.22
N VAL A 67 -10.89 -6.20 -12.66
CA VAL A 67 -10.12 -5.32 -11.79
C VAL A 67 -10.91 -4.05 -11.51
N ASN A 68 -11.04 -3.71 -10.22
CA ASN A 68 -11.56 -2.44 -9.77
C ASN A 68 -10.52 -1.33 -10.03
N ILE A 69 -10.67 -0.63 -11.16
CA ILE A 69 -9.75 0.42 -11.62
C ILE A 69 -9.69 1.58 -10.64
N VAL A 70 -10.83 1.97 -10.06
CA VAL A 70 -10.90 3.06 -9.07
C VAL A 70 -10.08 2.71 -7.84
N LEU A 71 -10.26 1.50 -7.29
CA LEU A 71 -9.51 1.07 -6.11
C LEU A 71 -8.01 0.92 -6.39
N ARG A 72 -7.63 0.47 -7.59
CA ARG A 72 -6.24 0.44 -8.03
C ARG A 72 -5.62 1.84 -7.99
N GLU A 73 -6.31 2.83 -8.55
CA GLU A 73 -5.86 4.22 -8.62
C GLU A 73 -5.72 4.83 -7.22
N VAL A 74 -6.71 4.62 -6.34
CA VAL A 74 -6.65 5.08 -4.93
C VAL A 74 -5.43 4.51 -4.22
N ILE A 75 -5.16 3.20 -4.36
CA ILE A 75 -3.99 2.56 -3.75
C ILE A 75 -2.69 3.16 -4.30
N GLN A 76 -2.65 3.48 -5.60
CA GLN A 76 -1.49 4.07 -6.23
C GLN A 76 -1.22 5.50 -5.73
N GLN A 77 -2.26 6.31 -5.56
CA GLN A 77 -2.14 7.66 -5.01
C GLN A 77 -1.60 7.65 -3.58
N ILE A 78 -2.10 6.74 -2.72
CA ILE A 78 -1.61 6.60 -1.34
C ILE A 78 -0.11 6.23 -1.32
N LYS A 79 0.35 5.37 -2.24
CA LYS A 79 1.77 5.03 -2.37
C LYS A 79 2.62 6.23 -2.83
N VAL A 80 2.13 7.04 -3.75
CA VAL A 80 2.82 8.25 -4.24
C VAL A 80 2.94 9.32 -3.16
N THR A 81 1.87 9.58 -2.41
CA THR A 81 1.87 10.58 -1.32
C THR A 81 2.90 10.22 -0.23
N LYS A 82 3.17 8.93 0.00
CA LYS A 82 4.27 8.49 0.86
C LYS A 82 5.65 8.72 0.25
N GLY A 83 5.82 8.42 -1.03
CA GLY A 83 7.08 8.66 -1.75
C GLY A 83 7.46 10.14 -1.81
N GLN A 84 6.47 11.04 -1.76
CA GLN A 84 6.68 12.49 -1.74
C GLN A 84 6.98 13.07 -0.34
N ARG A 85 6.74 12.33 0.75
CA ARG A 85 7.29 12.68 2.07
C ARG A 85 8.79 12.42 2.20
N SER A 86 9.37 11.74 1.21
CA SER A 86 10.81 11.62 0.95
C SER A 86 11.25 12.46 -0.26
N SER A 87 10.57 13.56 -0.56
CA SER A 87 11.20 14.62 -1.35
C SER A 87 12.15 15.36 -0.42
N GLY A 88 13.39 14.85 -0.34
CA GLY A 88 14.49 15.72 0.02
C GLY A 88 14.40 16.93 -0.90
N ALA A 89 14.15 18.10 -0.32
CA ALA A 89 14.24 19.34 -1.08
C ALA A 89 15.61 19.39 -1.78
N VAL A 90 15.70 20.08 -2.92
CA VAL A 90 16.98 20.26 -3.62
C VAL A 90 18.03 20.75 -2.61
N GLY A 91 19.03 19.91 -2.29
CA GLY A 91 20.06 20.19 -1.29
C GLY A 91 19.95 19.44 0.05
N GLU A 92 18.94 18.58 0.26
CA GLU A 92 18.83 17.76 1.48
C GLU A 92 19.52 16.40 1.35
N VAL A 93 20.37 16.07 2.33
CA VAL A 93 21.08 14.78 2.43
C VAL A 93 20.23 13.78 3.24
N LEU A 94 20.12 12.54 2.75
CA LEU A 94 19.37 11.46 3.40
C LEU A 94 20.27 10.63 4.32
N CYS A 95 19.67 9.95 5.29
CA CYS A 95 20.37 9.00 6.15
C CYS A 95 20.78 7.76 5.35
N ASP A 96 22.06 7.39 5.45
CA ASP A 96 22.64 6.26 4.73
C ASP A 96 22.32 4.91 5.39
N THR A 97 22.02 4.92 6.69
CA THR A 97 21.78 3.70 7.48
C THR A 97 20.31 3.27 7.51
N CYS A 98 19.38 4.14 7.12
CA CYS A 98 17.96 3.79 7.06
C CYS A 98 17.67 2.92 5.82
N ILE A 99 17.01 1.78 6.02
CA ILE A 99 16.64 0.88 4.93
C ILE A 99 15.43 1.43 4.17
N ASN A 100 14.31 1.72 4.85
CA ASN A 100 13.16 2.49 4.36
C ASN A 100 12.17 2.76 5.52
N PRO A 101 11.53 3.94 5.62
CA PRO A 101 11.77 5.13 4.80
C PRO A 101 13.13 5.77 5.13
N LYS A 102 13.80 6.35 4.13
CA LYS A 102 15.00 7.15 4.37
C LYS A 102 14.62 8.50 4.96
N LEU A 103 15.15 8.79 6.15
CA LEU A 103 14.93 10.04 6.86
C LEU A 103 15.96 11.09 6.43
N ARG A 104 15.64 12.38 6.62
CA ARG A 104 16.60 13.48 6.44
C ARG A 104 17.74 13.36 7.45
N ALA A 105 18.98 13.48 6.98
CA ALA A 105 20.15 13.48 7.86
C ALA A 105 20.22 14.78 8.69
N LYS A 106 20.51 14.64 9.99
CA LYS A 106 20.80 15.74 10.91
C LYS A 106 22.29 15.85 11.23
N LYS A 107 23.04 14.76 11.04
CA LYS A 107 24.47 14.67 11.32
C LYS A 107 25.19 13.97 10.18
N SER A 108 26.44 14.33 9.97
CA SER A 108 27.33 13.69 9.01
C SER A 108 28.71 13.48 9.64
N CYS A 109 29.31 12.33 9.38
CA CYS A 109 30.66 12.03 9.83
C CYS A 109 31.66 12.68 8.87
N LEU A 110 32.53 13.57 9.35
CA LEU A 110 33.52 14.23 8.49
C LEU A 110 34.68 13.31 8.04
N MET A 111 34.78 12.11 8.63
CA MET A 111 35.81 11.12 8.26
C MET A 111 35.35 10.18 7.15
N CYS A 112 34.14 9.62 7.27
CA CYS A 112 33.60 8.65 6.32
C CYS A 112 32.45 9.19 5.45
N LEU A 113 32.04 10.44 5.66
CA LEU A 113 30.96 11.14 4.95
C LEU A 113 29.58 10.48 5.05
N THR A 114 29.43 9.47 5.92
CA THR A 114 28.15 8.83 6.21
C THR A 114 27.23 9.81 6.93
N SER A 115 25.99 9.85 6.47
CA SER A 115 24.95 10.74 6.95
C SER A 115 23.94 9.97 7.81
N PHE A 116 23.56 10.57 8.93
CA PHE A 116 22.72 9.97 9.97
C PHE A 116 21.56 10.91 10.31
N CYS A 117 20.38 10.34 10.57
CA CYS A 117 19.22 11.07 11.07
C CYS A 117 19.44 11.66 12.47
#